data_AF-A0AAN5K6B0-F1
#
_entry.id   AF-A0AAN5K6B0-F1
#
_cell.length_a   1.000
_cell.length_b   1.000
_cell.length_c   1.000
_cell.angle_alpha   90.00
_cell.angle_beta   90.00
_cell.angle_gamma   90.00
#
_symmetry.space_group_name_H-M   'P 1'
#
loop_
_entity.id
_entity.type
_entity.pdbx_description
1 polymer ?
#
loop_
_entity_poly.entity_id
_entity_poly.type
_entity_poly.pdbx_seq_one_letter_code
_entity_poly.pdbx_strand_id
1 'polypeptide(L)'
;SAAALTGIRCSTAHITAKDNAWLYSLSHQTNGTGESEWIHFTGSGYLLRTDAWSYPVLRLKRLGLSKTFRRLVVTLTRRYGVSLIHLDASAECLPDLPTFDW
;
A
#
# COMPACT_ATOMS: atom_id res chain seq x y z
N SER A 1 -8.46 22.30 -11.22
CA SER A 1 -9.05 21.04 -11.69
C SER A 1 -8.66 19.94 -10.73
N ALA A 2 -9.55 18.99 -10.41
CA ALA A 2 -9.14 17.79 -9.69
C ALA A 2 -8.35 16.90 -10.66
N ALA A 3 -7.13 16.51 -10.30
CA ALA A 3 -6.39 15.51 -11.06
C ALA A 3 -7.07 14.14 -10.87
N ALA A 4 -7.21 13.37 -11.96
CA ALA A 4 -7.71 12.01 -11.87
C ALA A 4 -6.68 11.12 -11.16
N LEU A 5 -7.11 10.40 -10.12
CA LEU A 5 -6.30 9.37 -9.46
C LEU A 5 -6.32 8.10 -10.30
N THR A 6 -5.17 7.70 -10.84
CA THR A 6 -5.00 6.40 -11.51
C THR A 6 -4.69 5.34 -10.46
N GLY A 7 -5.37 4.19 -10.56
CA GLY A 7 -5.29 3.13 -9.55
C GLY A 7 -4.97 1.76 -10.11
N ILE A 8 -4.38 0.91 -9.27
CA ILE A 8 -4.21 -0.52 -9.51
C ILE A 8 -4.77 -1.33 -8.34
N ARG A 9 -5.39 -2.47 -8.63
CA ARG A 9 -5.85 -3.44 -7.62
C ARG A 9 -5.06 -4.74 -7.77
N CYS A 10 -4.53 -5.27 -6.67
CA CYS A 10 -3.79 -6.53 -6.65
C CYS A 10 -3.92 -7.24 -5.29
N SER A 11 -3.55 -8.52 -5.26
CA SER A 11 -3.71 -9.36 -4.07
C SER A 11 -2.91 -8.88 -2.86
N THR A 12 -3.45 -9.06 -1.65
CA THR A 12 -2.67 -8.99 -0.39
C THR A 12 -1.61 -10.08 -0.29
N ALA A 13 -1.63 -11.11 -1.15
CA ALA A 13 -0.55 -12.09 -1.23
C ALA A 13 0.82 -11.45 -1.54
N HIS A 14 0.87 -10.23 -2.09
CA HIS A 14 2.13 -9.52 -2.36
C HIS A 14 2.76 -8.84 -1.14
N ILE A 15 2.10 -8.85 0.01
CA ILE A 15 2.65 -8.31 1.25
C ILE A 15 2.98 -9.44 2.22
N THR A 16 3.95 -9.23 3.10
CA THR A 16 4.27 -10.22 4.14
C THR A 16 3.26 -10.15 5.28
N ALA A 17 3.10 -11.23 6.06
CA ALA A 17 2.27 -11.22 7.27
C ALA A 17 2.63 -10.07 8.23
N LYS A 18 3.94 -9.79 8.36
CA LYS A 18 4.44 -8.68 9.19
C LYS A 18 3.99 -7.33 8.64
N ASP A 19 4.11 -7.11 7.33
CA ASP A 19 3.66 -5.87 6.69
C ASP A 19 2.13 -5.72 6.82
N ASN A 20 1.38 -6.81 6.71
CA ASN A 20 -0.08 -6.82 6.93
C ASN A 20 -0.44 -6.34 8.35
N ALA A 21 0.20 -6.89 9.38
CA ALA A 21 -0.04 -6.47 10.78
C ALA A 21 0.29 -4.98 11.00
N TRP A 22 1.36 -4.48 10.37
CA TRP A 22 1.71 -3.06 10.41
C TRP A 22 0.69 -2.19 9.69
N LEU A 23 0.26 -2.55 8.48
CA LEU A 23 -0.75 -1.80 7.72
C LEU A 23 -2.10 -1.77 8.46
N TYR A 24 -2.51 -2.88 9.08
CA TYR A 24 -3.68 -2.92 9.94
C TYR A 24 -3.58 -1.92 11.09
N SER A 25 -2.44 -1.93 11.80
CA SER A 25 -2.21 -1.00 12.90
C SER A 25 -2.16 0.46 12.43
N LEU A 26 -1.58 0.75 11.27
CA LEU A 26 -1.47 2.12 10.73
C LEU A 26 -2.81 2.67 10.23
N SER A 27 -3.62 1.84 9.59
CA SER A 27 -4.94 2.23 9.08
C SER A 27 -5.96 2.54 10.19
N HIS A 28 -5.74 2.02 11.41
CA HIS A 28 -6.61 2.27 12.56
C HIS A 28 -6.05 3.32 13.53
N GLN A 29 -4.89 3.91 13.25
CA GLN A 29 -4.36 4.99 14.09
C GLN A 29 -5.17 6.27 13.92
N THR A 30 -5.72 6.77 15.01
CA THR A 30 -6.46 8.05 15.09
C THR A 30 -5.62 9.16 15.72
N ASN A 31 -4.37 8.87 16.06
CA ASN A 31 -3.55 9.61 17.02
C ASN A 31 -2.85 10.85 16.41
N GLY A 32 -3.34 11.39 15.29
CA GLY A 32 -2.90 12.69 14.75
C GLY A 32 -1.68 12.68 13.82
N THR A 33 -1.17 11.52 13.39
CA THR A 33 -0.03 11.42 12.46
C THR A 33 -0.42 11.49 10.97
N GLY A 34 -1.72 11.57 10.64
CA GLY A 34 -2.22 11.66 9.27
C GLY A 34 -1.99 10.39 8.43
N GLU A 35 -1.58 9.26 9.04
CA GLU A 35 -1.36 8.01 8.29
C GLU A 35 -2.68 7.41 7.79
N SER A 36 -3.74 7.52 8.59
CA SER A 36 -5.11 7.15 8.22
C SER A 36 -5.68 8.01 7.09
N GLU A 37 -5.02 9.11 6.71
CA GLU A 37 -5.44 9.90 5.53
C GLU A 37 -5.04 9.24 4.21
N TRP A 38 -4.03 8.36 4.22
CA TRP A 38 -3.48 7.75 3.00
C TRP A 38 -3.31 6.24 3.04
N ILE A 39 -3.50 5.58 4.19
CA ILE A 39 -3.59 4.13 4.34
C ILE A 39 -4.95 3.80 4.96
N HIS A 40 -5.85 3.20 4.19
CA HIS A 40 -7.22 2.90 4.62
C HIS A 40 -7.45 1.39 4.61
N PHE A 41 -8.01 0.84 5.69
CA PHE A 41 -8.46 -0.55 5.68
C PHE A 41 -9.79 -0.66 4.93
N THR A 42 -9.90 -1.62 4.01
CA THR A 42 -11.08 -1.79 3.14
C THR A 42 -12.00 -2.93 3.59
N GLY A 43 -11.67 -3.64 4.67
CA GLY A 43 -12.35 -4.86 5.11
C GLY A 43 -11.69 -6.14 4.59
N SER A 44 -11.15 -6.13 3.36
CA SER A 44 -10.41 -7.25 2.77
C SER A 44 -8.95 -6.95 2.45
N GLY A 45 -8.47 -5.75 2.81
CA GLY A 45 -7.10 -5.32 2.56
C GLY A 45 -6.93 -3.82 2.78
N TYR A 46 -6.17 -3.13 1.91
CA TYR A 46 -5.76 -1.75 2.11
C TYR A 46 -5.79 -0.90 0.84
N LEU A 47 -6.21 0.35 0.99
CA LEU A 47 -6.04 1.39 -0.02
C LEU A 47 -4.89 2.32 0.38
N LEU A 48 -3.92 2.49 -0.52
CA LEU A 48 -2.77 3.37 -0.33
C LEU A 48 -2.80 4.51 -1.35
N ARG A 49 -2.81 5.76 -0.86
CA ARG A 49 -2.68 6.99 -1.66
C ARG A 49 -1.25 7.51 -1.62
N THR A 50 -0.43 7.12 -2.60
CA THR A 50 1.00 7.47 -2.60
C THR A 50 1.26 8.93 -2.95
N ASP A 51 0.26 9.64 -3.51
CA ASP A 51 0.31 11.07 -3.81
C ASP A 51 -0.04 11.98 -2.62
N ALA A 52 -0.54 11.41 -1.52
CA ALA A 52 -0.84 12.17 -0.31
C ALA A 52 0.42 12.75 0.37
N TRP A 53 1.62 12.25 0.02
CA TRP A 53 2.89 12.67 0.59
C TRP A 53 3.97 12.81 -0.49
N SER A 54 4.87 13.79 -0.37
CA SER A 54 5.95 14.00 -1.35
C SER A 54 6.96 12.85 -1.41
N TYR A 55 7.09 12.07 -0.33
CA TYR A 55 8.06 10.96 -0.22
C TYR A 55 7.43 9.72 0.42
N PRO A 56 6.45 9.07 -0.24
CA PRO A 56 5.63 8.01 0.36
C PRO A 56 6.49 6.80 0.77
N VAL A 57 7.47 6.42 -0.06
CA VAL A 57 8.36 5.28 0.21
C VAL A 57 9.32 5.53 1.37
N LEU A 58 9.79 6.78 1.55
CA LEU A 58 10.60 7.15 2.70
C LEU A 58 9.75 7.12 3.97
N ARG A 59 8.50 7.56 3.90
CA ARG A 59 7.56 7.47 5.01
C ARG A 59 7.29 6.02 5.41
N LEU A 60 6.98 5.15 4.45
CA LEU A 60 6.86 3.70 4.71
C LEU A 60 8.08 3.11 5.42
N LYS A 61 9.30 3.57 5.06
CA LYS A 61 10.53 3.12 5.74
C LYS A 61 10.54 3.54 7.20
N ARG A 62 10.17 4.79 7.49
CA ARG A 62 10.13 5.34 8.86
C ARG A 62 9.05 4.68 9.72
N LEU A 63 7.95 4.24 9.10
CA LEU A 63 6.87 3.48 9.73
C LEU A 63 7.22 2.00 9.96
N GLY A 64 8.41 1.54 9.54
CA GLY A 64 8.87 0.17 9.80
C GLY A 64 8.46 -0.87 8.77
N LEU A 65 7.82 -0.48 7.66
CA LEU A 65 7.45 -1.40 6.60
C LEU A 65 8.69 -1.97 5.90
N SER A 66 8.59 -3.24 5.50
CA SER A 66 9.70 -4.00 4.97
C SER A 66 10.28 -3.41 3.69
N LYS A 67 11.51 -3.81 3.36
CA LYS A 67 12.13 -3.48 2.05
C LYS A 67 11.30 -4.05 0.90
N THR A 68 10.70 -5.22 1.10
CA THR A 68 9.82 -5.89 0.13
C THR A 68 8.59 -5.04 -0.16
N PHE A 69 7.86 -4.63 0.87
CA PHE A 69 6.67 -3.79 0.70
C PHE A 69 7.00 -2.46 0.01
N ARG A 70 8.10 -1.82 0.41
CA ARG A 70 8.56 -0.58 -0.23
C ARG A 70 8.92 -0.78 -1.70
N ARG A 71 9.50 -1.92 -2.08
CA ARG A 71 9.77 -2.26 -3.48
C ARG A 71 8.47 -2.49 -4.26
N LEU A 72 7.49 -3.16 -3.67
CA LEU A 72 6.16 -3.32 -4.27
C LEU A 72 5.57 -1.95 -4.62
N VAL A 73 5.49 -1.02 -3.66
CA VAL A 73 4.96 0.33 -3.89
C VAL A 73 5.74 1.07 -4.99
N VAL A 74 7.07 0.99 -4.99
CA VAL A 74 7.90 1.60 -6.06
C VAL A 74 7.59 0.98 -7.42
N THR A 75 7.47 -0.34 -7.51
CA THR A 75 7.17 -1.02 -8.77
C THR A 75 5.80 -0.64 -9.28
N LEU A 76 4.77 -0.65 -8.43
CA LEU A 76 3.41 -0.31 -8.84
C LEU A 76 3.32 1.14 -9.34
N THR A 77 3.84 2.09 -8.57
CA THR A 77 3.83 3.52 -8.94
C THR A 77 4.62 3.81 -10.22
N ARG A 78 5.82 3.22 -10.40
CA ARG A 78 6.68 3.49 -11.56
C ARG A 78 6.32 2.71 -12.81
N ARG A 79 5.96 1.43 -12.69
CA ARG A 79 5.65 0.57 -13.86
C ARG A 79 4.26 0.85 -14.42
N TYR A 80 3.31 1.21 -13.56
CA TYR A 80 1.91 1.39 -13.98
C TYR A 80 1.45 2.86 -13.95
N GLY A 81 2.28 3.80 -13.48
CA GLY A 81 1.93 5.22 -13.45
C GLY A 81 0.72 5.53 -12.56
N VAL A 82 0.57 4.77 -11.47
CA VAL A 82 -0.56 4.87 -10.53
C VAL A 82 -0.15 5.59 -9.25
N SER A 83 -1.09 6.29 -8.64
CA SER A 83 -0.95 6.89 -7.31
C SER A 83 -1.88 6.27 -6.27
N LEU A 84 -2.83 5.45 -6.70
CA LEU A 84 -3.73 4.69 -5.84
C LEU A 84 -3.43 3.18 -5.96
N ILE A 85 -3.15 2.53 -4.83
CA ILE A 85 -2.88 1.09 -4.79
C ILE A 85 -3.93 0.44 -3.89
N HIS A 86 -4.73 -0.48 -4.42
CA HIS A 86 -5.66 -1.29 -3.65
C HIS A 86 -5.11 -2.71 -3.51
N LEU A 87 -4.66 -3.06 -2.31
CA LEU A 87 -4.32 -4.42 -1.92
C LEU A 87 -5.59 -5.09 -1.41
N ASP A 88 -6.03 -6.19 -2.00
CA ASP A 88 -7.31 -6.82 -1.68
C ASP A 88 -7.16 -8.35 -1.67
N ALA A 89 -7.59 -9.01 -0.60
CA ALA A 89 -7.49 -10.46 -0.48
C ALA A 89 -8.22 -11.23 -1.60
N SER A 90 -9.22 -10.63 -2.23
CA SER A 90 -9.97 -11.21 -3.35
C SER A 90 -9.43 -10.85 -4.74
N ALA A 91 -8.39 -10.02 -4.82
CA ALA A 91 -7.80 -9.63 -6.09
C ALA A 91 -6.75 -10.63 -6.58
N GLU A 92 -6.50 -10.61 -7.88
CA GLU A 92 -5.49 -11.43 -8.52
C GLU A 92 -4.06 -11.00 -8.15
N CYS A 93 -3.15 -11.97 -8.14
CA CYS A 93 -1.73 -11.70 -8.05
C CYS A 93 -1.22 -11.15 -9.39
N LEU A 94 -0.47 -10.05 -9.32
CA LEU A 94 0.25 -9.53 -10.47
C LEU A 94 1.43 -10.45 -10.78
N PRO A 95 1.65 -10.80 -12.06
CA PRO A 95 2.78 -11.62 -12.46
C PRO A 95 4.10 -10.89 -12.17
N ASP A 96 5.18 -11.65 -12.00
CA ASP A 96 6.55 -11.18 -11.76
C ASP A 96 6.76 -10.42 -10.44
N LEU A 97 5.78 -10.43 -9.54
CA LEU A 97 5.90 -9.88 -8.19
C LEU A 97 5.90 -11.01 -7.16
N PRO A 98 6.73 -10.91 -6.10
CA PRO A 98 6.77 -11.95 -5.08
C PRO A 98 5.42 -12.06 -4.38
N THR A 99 5.05 -13.29 -4.06
CA THR A 99 3.92 -13.61 -3.18
C THR A 99 4.45 -14.25 -1.89
N PHE A 100 3.65 -14.16 -0.84
CA PHE A 100 3.94 -14.70 0.48
C PHE A 100 2.72 -15.45 0.97
N ASP A 101 2.93 -16.65 1.50
CA ASP A 101 1.87 -17.47 2.07
C ASP A 101 1.69 -17.08 3.55
N TRP A 102 0.49 -16.62 3.91
CA TRP A 102 0.08 -16.31 5.28
C TRP A 102 -1.44 -16.20 5.43
#